data_AF-G3MGN4-F1
#
_entry.id   AF-G3MGN4-F1
#
_cell.length_a   1.000
_cell.length_b   1.000
_cell.length_c   1.000
_cell.angle_alpha   90.00
_cell.angle_beta   90.00
_cell.angle_gamma   90.00
#
_symmetry.space_group_name_H-M   'P 1'
#
loop_
_entity.id
_entity.type
_entity.pdbx_description
1 polymer ?
#
loop_
_entity_poly.entity_id
_entity_poly.type
_entity_poly.pdbx_seq_one_letter_code
_entity_poly.pdbx_strand_id
1 'polypeptide(L)'
;LKRVSGALSTCSLKLPDEIIMSLQYCLPLLLVMGMSRECVSARVNLTEEAEEYIRRLNSAKQGAIDTWGLTAGYEYWTEKHFYGSEGPIQGTLSSVKCDNGLLQKYSKQGKEVNMKHCEQVFVWKIKEGLYGPFHLWANISLPMSKPFNSTHVITVDFMNADRIRKKVNKLKTRKTKKPFETTTIECPFSAKASFAGYFAYHLSWARGDSSHYNPVPVTDLENTAKRLTKEEKHLNFIIKGQYQEKLLCYENLHI
;
A
#
# COMPACT_ATOMS: atom_id res chain seq x y z
N LEU A 1 61.81 25.12 1.69
CA LEU A 1 61.17 26.41 2.04
C LEU A 1 59.81 26.12 2.67
N LYS A 2 59.70 26.50 3.96
CA LYS A 2 58.49 26.70 4.81
C LYS A 2 57.45 25.58 4.95
N ARG A 3 57.61 24.81 6.04
CA ARG A 3 56.51 24.37 6.93
C ARG A 3 55.82 25.60 7.50
N VAL A 4 54.48 25.61 7.54
CA VAL A 4 53.70 26.51 8.40
C VAL A 4 52.90 25.65 9.37
N SER A 5 53.34 25.73 10.62
CA SER A 5 52.64 25.36 11.85
C SER A 5 51.62 26.46 12.15
N GLY A 6 50.38 26.08 12.47
CA GLY A 6 49.33 26.99 12.94
C GLY A 6 48.73 26.41 14.22
N ALA A 7 48.93 27.13 15.32
CA ALA A 7 48.67 26.69 16.68
C ALA A 7 47.18 26.71 17.07
N LEU A 8 46.89 25.89 18.09
CA LEU A 8 45.66 25.83 18.87
C LEU A 8 45.26 27.18 19.48
N SER A 9 43.96 27.49 19.43
CA SER A 9 43.32 28.44 20.35
C SER A 9 42.26 27.69 21.15
N THR A 10 42.59 27.39 22.40
CA THR A 10 41.69 26.81 23.40
C THR A 10 40.84 27.91 24.03
N CYS A 11 39.52 27.88 23.82
CA CYS A 11 38.59 28.65 24.63
C CYS A 11 38.37 27.94 25.98
N SER A 12 39.04 28.42 27.03
CA SER A 12 38.72 28.04 28.41
C SER A 12 37.51 28.84 28.88
N LEU A 13 36.34 28.19 28.94
CA LEU A 13 35.19 28.69 29.67
C LEU A 13 35.41 28.39 31.16
N LYS A 14 35.69 29.42 31.96
CA LYS A 14 35.63 29.32 33.43
C LYS A 14 34.15 29.24 33.81
N LEU A 15 33.70 28.08 34.30
CA LEU A 15 32.45 27.99 35.05
C LEU A 15 32.68 28.47 36.49
N PRO A 16 31.76 29.23 37.08
CA PRO A 16 31.78 29.50 38.51
C PRO A 16 31.48 28.22 39.29
N ASP A 17 32.30 27.98 40.31
CA ASP A 17 32.02 27.00 41.35
C ASP A 17 30.77 27.44 42.12
N GLU A 18 29.98 26.43 42.52
CA GLU A 18 28.68 26.53 43.19
C GLU A 18 27.44 26.67 42.30
N ILE A 19 27.05 25.58 41.65
CA ILE A 19 25.65 25.11 41.73
C ILE A 19 25.68 23.58 41.83
N ILE A 20 25.58 23.06 43.07
CA ILE A 20 25.15 21.68 43.32
C ILE A 20 23.66 21.62 42.98
N MET A 21 23.34 21.45 41.69
CA MET A 21 21.98 21.15 41.23
C MET A 21 21.90 19.68 40.86
N SER A 22 21.51 18.89 41.86
CA SER A 22 20.77 17.62 41.76
C SER A 22 20.87 16.85 40.43
N LEU A 23 21.79 15.89 40.38
CA LEU A 23 21.90 14.85 39.34
C LEU A 23 20.70 13.87 39.30
N GLN A 24 19.60 14.18 39.99
CA GLN A 24 18.42 13.33 40.14
C GLN A 24 17.32 13.64 39.11
N TYR A 25 17.42 14.76 38.38
CA TYR A 25 16.39 15.21 37.43
C TYR A 25 16.78 15.09 35.95
N CYS A 26 17.99 14.61 35.61
CA CYS A 26 18.38 14.38 34.21
C CYS A 26 18.05 12.96 33.70
N LEU A 27 17.77 12.00 34.59
CA LEU A 27 17.39 10.63 34.21
C LEU A 27 15.96 10.44 33.66
N PRO A 28 14.93 11.23 34.01
CA PRO A 28 13.60 11.06 33.42
C PRO A 28 13.47 11.65 32.00
N LEU A 29 14.35 12.56 31.57
CA LEU A 29 14.22 13.20 30.25
C LEU A 29 14.69 12.30 29.09
N LEU A 30 15.58 11.34 29.35
CA LEU A 30 16.01 10.32 28.38
C LEU A 30 14.96 9.23 28.12
N LEU A 31 13.94 9.11 28.99
CA LEU A 31 12.81 8.20 28.81
C LEU A 31 11.64 8.81 28.00
N VAL A 32 11.67 10.11 27.72
CA VAL A 32 10.62 10.82 26.96
C VAL A 32 10.98 11.00 25.48
N MET A 33 12.10 10.45 25.00
CA MET A 33 12.18 9.94 23.62
C MET A 33 11.38 8.63 23.50
N GLY A 34 10.17 8.64 24.10
CA GLY A 34 9.12 7.69 23.84
C GLY A 34 8.89 7.75 22.36
N MET A 35 9.40 6.72 21.70
CA MET A 35 9.25 6.38 20.30
C MET A 35 7.92 6.90 19.78
N SER A 36 7.91 8.13 19.28
CA SER A 36 6.95 8.58 18.30
C SER A 36 7.30 7.74 17.07
N ARG A 37 6.80 6.51 17.06
CA ARG A 37 6.49 5.79 15.85
C ARG A 37 5.46 6.67 15.19
N GLU A 38 5.93 7.71 14.50
CA GLU A 38 5.18 8.33 13.45
C GLU A 38 4.66 7.16 12.65
N CYS A 39 3.34 6.99 12.72
CA CYS A 39 2.66 5.97 11.97
C CYS A 39 2.70 6.47 10.54
N VAL A 40 3.90 6.42 9.93
CA VAL A 40 4.12 6.73 8.54
C VAL A 40 3.24 5.73 7.82
N SER A 41 2.12 6.24 7.31
CA SER A 41 1.26 5.54 6.37
C SER A 41 2.16 5.19 5.20
N ALA A 42 2.69 3.97 5.20
CA ALA A 42 3.58 3.47 4.17
C ALA A 42 2.72 3.22 2.93
N ARG A 43 2.54 4.29 2.15
CA ARG A 43 2.07 4.24 0.78
C ARG A 43 3.30 4.06 -0.09
N VAL A 44 3.34 2.99 -0.85
CA VAL A 44 4.49 2.65 -1.69
C VAL A 44 4.11 2.80 -3.14
N ASN A 45 4.90 3.56 -3.88
CA ASN A 45 4.70 3.78 -5.31
C ASN A 45 5.72 2.95 -6.10
N LEU A 46 5.26 1.87 -6.73
CA LEU A 46 6.12 0.96 -7.47
C LEU A 46 6.73 1.62 -8.73
N THR A 47 6.11 2.67 -9.27
CA THR A 47 6.71 3.47 -10.33
C THR A 47 7.92 4.25 -9.81
N GLU A 48 7.82 4.85 -8.62
CA GLU A 48 8.92 5.59 -8.00
C GLU A 48 10.08 4.65 -7.62
N GLU A 49 9.78 3.45 -7.10
CA GLU A 49 10.84 2.46 -6.81
C GLU A 49 11.60 2.05 -8.08
N ALA A 50 10.89 1.83 -9.19
CA ALA A 50 11.50 1.48 -10.45
C ALA A 50 12.28 2.64 -11.06
N GLU A 51 11.77 3.87 -10.96
CA GLU A 51 12.50 5.06 -11.39
C GLU A 51 13.79 5.24 -10.58
N GLU A 52 13.73 5.06 -9.26
CA GLU A 52 14.91 5.12 -8.39
C GLU A 52 15.93 4.02 -8.73
N TYR A 53 15.46 2.80 -9.03
CA TYR A 53 16.30 1.72 -9.52
C TYR A 53 16.98 2.10 -10.85
N ILE A 54 16.21 2.55 -11.85
CA ILE A 54 16.73 2.95 -13.16
C ILE A 54 17.71 4.11 -13.02
N ARG A 55 17.45 5.09 -12.15
CA ARG A 55 18.35 6.23 -11.92
C ARG A 55 19.72 5.77 -11.41
N ARG A 56 19.73 4.86 -10.43
CA ARG A 56 20.97 4.26 -9.89
C ARG A 56 21.70 3.47 -10.97
N LEU A 57 20.97 2.65 -11.72
CA LEU A 57 21.53 1.85 -12.79
C LEU A 57 22.10 2.72 -13.92
N ASN A 58 21.38 3.76 -14.33
CA ASN A 58 21.79 4.67 -15.39
C ASN A 58 23.07 5.44 -15.01
N SER A 59 23.19 5.86 -13.74
CA SER A 59 24.41 6.47 -13.21
C SER A 59 25.62 5.53 -13.35
N ALA A 60 25.45 4.24 -13.02
CA ALA A 60 26.50 3.23 -13.20
C ALA A 60 26.79 2.91 -14.68
N LYS A 61 25.82 3.12 -15.56
CA LYS A 61 25.92 2.93 -17.02
C LYS A 61 26.30 4.21 -17.77
N GLN A 62 26.78 5.25 -17.07
CA GLN A 62 27.22 6.52 -17.67
C GLN A 62 26.14 7.22 -18.50
N GLY A 63 24.86 7.11 -18.09
CA GLY A 63 23.75 7.78 -18.78
C GLY A 63 23.25 7.03 -20.03
N ALA A 64 23.65 5.78 -20.25
CA ALA A 64 23.30 5.03 -21.45
C ALA A 64 21.82 4.63 -21.57
N ILE A 65 21.04 4.65 -20.47
CA ILE A 65 19.62 4.30 -20.47
C ILE A 65 18.81 5.51 -20.93
N ASP A 66 18.10 5.36 -22.04
CA ASP A 66 17.28 6.43 -22.63
C ASP A 66 15.78 6.24 -22.36
N THR A 67 15.29 5.00 -22.32
CA THR A 67 13.88 4.66 -22.10
C THR A 67 13.73 3.41 -21.23
N TRP A 68 12.60 3.32 -20.55
CA TRP A 68 12.23 2.17 -19.72
C TRP A 68 10.72 2.10 -19.51
N GLY A 69 10.19 0.93 -19.14
CA GLY A 69 8.77 0.76 -18.90
C GLY A 69 8.41 -0.44 -18.04
N LEU A 70 7.42 -0.23 -17.17
CA LEU A 70 6.89 -1.21 -16.20
C LEU A 70 5.76 -2.10 -16.73
N THR A 71 5.03 -1.61 -17.73
CA THR A 71 3.77 -2.21 -18.19
C THR A 71 3.93 -2.95 -19.50
N ALA A 72 2.99 -3.84 -19.80
CA ALA A 72 2.89 -4.56 -21.07
C ALA A 72 2.81 -3.67 -22.32
N GLY A 73 2.51 -2.37 -22.19
CA GLY A 73 2.51 -1.41 -23.29
C GLY A 73 3.87 -0.84 -23.67
N TYR A 74 4.94 -1.20 -22.97
CA TYR A 74 6.31 -0.78 -23.32
C TYR A 74 6.85 -1.57 -24.51
N GLU A 75 7.68 -0.90 -25.34
CA GLU A 75 8.18 -1.43 -26.62
C GLU A 75 8.80 -2.82 -26.51
N TYR A 76 9.53 -3.08 -25.42
CA TYR A 76 10.08 -4.39 -25.09
C TYR A 76 9.06 -5.54 -25.25
N TRP A 77 7.83 -5.32 -24.77
CA TRP A 77 6.77 -6.31 -24.79
C TRP A 77 6.02 -6.32 -26.12
N THR A 78 5.70 -5.15 -26.66
CA THR A 78 4.87 -5.03 -27.87
C THR A 78 5.61 -5.50 -29.11
N GLU A 79 6.93 -5.32 -29.17
CA GLU A 79 7.80 -5.76 -30.26
C GLU A 79 8.48 -7.11 -30.03
N LYS A 80 8.17 -7.77 -28.91
CA LYS A 80 8.64 -9.13 -28.58
C LYS A 80 10.16 -9.25 -28.47
N HIS A 81 10.79 -8.29 -27.80
CA HIS A 81 12.22 -8.32 -27.46
C HIS A 81 12.55 -9.29 -26.30
N PHE A 82 11.53 -9.94 -25.73
CA PHE A 82 11.65 -10.87 -24.60
C PHE A 82 12.03 -12.29 -25.04
N TYR A 83 12.67 -13.03 -24.13
CA TYR A 83 13.08 -14.42 -24.36
C TYR A 83 12.43 -15.39 -23.37
N GLY A 84 12.15 -16.61 -23.84
CA GLY A 84 11.64 -17.69 -22.99
C GLY A 84 10.28 -17.37 -22.35
N SER A 85 10.24 -17.40 -21.01
CA SER A 85 9.02 -17.21 -20.20
C SER A 85 8.95 -15.84 -19.52
N GLU A 86 9.72 -14.88 -19.99
CA GLU A 86 9.62 -13.50 -19.54
C GLU A 86 8.23 -12.92 -19.83
N GLY A 87 7.73 -12.13 -18.88
CA GLY A 87 6.44 -11.46 -19.02
C GLY A 87 6.41 -10.17 -18.21
N PRO A 88 5.50 -9.25 -18.57
CA PRO A 88 5.32 -7.98 -17.86
C PRO A 88 4.89 -8.23 -16.41
N ILE A 89 5.07 -7.22 -15.56
CA ILE A 89 4.68 -7.31 -14.15
C ILE A 89 3.19 -7.63 -14.03
N GLN A 90 2.88 -8.66 -13.26
CA GLN A 90 1.53 -9.05 -12.88
C GLN A 90 1.39 -9.02 -11.37
N GLY A 91 0.37 -8.32 -10.88
CA GLY A 91 0.01 -8.27 -9.47
C GLY A 91 -1.09 -9.27 -9.14
N THR A 92 -0.93 -9.99 -8.04
CA THR A 92 -1.95 -10.84 -7.46
C THR A 92 -2.18 -10.44 -6.01
N LEU A 93 -3.44 -10.46 -5.57
CA LEU A 93 -3.78 -10.25 -4.17
C LEU A 93 -4.25 -11.55 -3.56
N SER A 94 -3.60 -11.96 -2.47
CA SER A 94 -3.96 -13.15 -1.70
C SER A 94 -4.44 -12.76 -0.30
N SER A 95 -5.35 -13.59 0.22
CA SER A 95 -5.74 -13.60 1.64
C SER A 95 -6.17 -12.23 2.20
N VAL A 96 -7.28 -11.67 1.72
CA VAL A 96 -7.93 -10.54 2.40
C VAL A 96 -8.53 -11.06 3.71
N LYS A 97 -7.88 -10.77 4.83
CA LYS A 97 -8.28 -11.21 6.15
C LYS A 97 -8.85 -10.05 6.94
N CYS A 98 -9.98 -10.29 7.58
CA CYS A 98 -10.53 -9.44 8.64
C CYS A 98 -10.06 -10.05 9.96
N ASP A 99 -9.19 -9.36 10.69
CA ASP A 99 -8.44 -9.97 11.82
C ASP A 99 -9.34 -10.31 13.02
N ASN A 100 -10.59 -9.84 13.03
CA ASN A 100 -11.60 -10.20 14.01
C ASN A 100 -12.57 -11.21 13.40
N GLY A 101 -12.36 -12.50 13.67
CA GLY A 101 -13.22 -13.59 13.19
C GLY A 101 -14.70 -13.48 13.55
N LEU A 102 -15.11 -12.60 14.48
CA LEU A 102 -16.51 -12.39 14.87
C LEU A 102 -16.68 -10.99 15.51
N LEU A 103 -17.44 -10.09 14.90
CA LEU A 103 -18.08 -8.99 15.63
C LEU A 103 -19.46 -8.67 15.02
N GLN A 104 -20.47 -9.47 15.39
CA GLN A 104 -21.85 -8.99 15.42
C GLN A 104 -21.98 -7.97 16.54
N LYS A 105 -21.88 -6.67 16.24
CA LYS A 105 -22.52 -5.65 17.07
C LYS A 105 -23.60 -4.98 16.25
N TYR A 106 -24.78 -5.59 16.26
CA TYR A 106 -26.00 -4.87 15.91
C TYR A 106 -26.19 -3.77 16.96
N SER A 107 -25.86 -2.53 16.63
CA SER A 107 -26.40 -1.40 17.37
C SER A 107 -27.88 -1.31 17.05
N LYS A 108 -28.71 -2.04 17.82
CA LYS A 108 -30.17 -1.88 17.80
C LYS A 108 -30.48 -0.53 18.44
N GLN A 109 -30.47 0.54 17.67
CA GLN A 109 -31.28 1.71 18.00
C GLN A 109 -32.75 1.39 17.65
N GLY A 110 -33.43 0.71 18.58
CA GLY A 110 -34.83 0.98 18.95
C GLY A 110 -36.00 0.78 17.98
N LYS A 111 -35.83 0.41 16.71
CA LYS A 111 -36.98 0.13 15.81
C LYS A 111 -36.81 -1.18 15.05
N GLU A 112 -37.90 -1.94 14.93
CA GLU A 112 -38.01 -3.04 13.98
C GLU A 112 -37.85 -2.48 12.56
N VAL A 113 -36.63 -2.56 12.03
CA VAL A 113 -36.35 -2.09 10.66
C VAL A 113 -36.87 -3.15 9.69
N ASN A 114 -37.83 -2.76 8.84
CA ASN A 114 -38.29 -3.62 7.74
C ASN A 114 -37.12 -3.88 6.79
N MET A 115 -36.57 -5.10 6.85
CA MET A 115 -35.35 -5.45 6.14
C MET A 115 -35.52 -5.67 4.64
N LYS A 116 -36.75 -5.59 4.10
CA LYS A 116 -37.01 -5.69 2.65
C LYS A 116 -36.42 -4.53 1.85
N HIS A 117 -36.09 -3.42 2.53
CA HIS A 117 -35.61 -2.19 1.93
C HIS A 117 -34.21 -1.84 2.40
N CYS A 118 -33.30 -2.82 2.45
CA CYS A 118 -31.92 -2.60 2.84
C CYS A 118 -30.94 -2.91 1.71
N GLU A 119 -29.87 -2.12 1.62
CA GLU A 119 -28.71 -2.38 0.77
C GLU A 119 -27.51 -2.69 1.66
N GLN A 120 -26.66 -3.60 1.20
CA GLN A 120 -25.41 -3.91 1.88
C GLN A 120 -24.26 -3.17 1.22
N VAL A 121 -23.44 -2.51 2.02
CA VAL A 121 -22.30 -1.71 1.58
C VAL A 121 -21.05 -2.17 2.28
N PHE A 122 -20.08 -2.57 1.47
CA PHE A 122 -18.75 -2.97 1.91
C PHE A 122 -17.78 -1.83 1.64
N VAL A 123 -16.97 -1.48 2.63
CA VAL A 123 -16.01 -0.39 2.55
C VAL A 123 -14.65 -0.87 3.03
N TRP A 124 -13.62 -0.74 2.19
CA TRP A 124 -12.22 -0.87 2.59
C TRP A 124 -11.61 0.52 2.61
N LYS A 125 -11.07 0.94 3.75
CA LYS A 125 -10.28 2.17 3.91
C LYS A 125 -8.82 1.75 4.01
N ILE A 126 -8.03 2.06 2.99
CA ILE A 126 -6.65 1.61 2.87
C ILE A 126 -5.74 2.63 3.57
N LYS A 127 -5.01 2.16 4.59
CA LYS A 127 -4.06 2.97 5.36
C LYS A 127 -2.63 2.77 4.88
N GLU A 128 -2.28 1.54 4.53
CA GLU A 128 -1.00 1.18 3.91
C GLU A 128 -1.34 0.48 2.61
N GLY A 129 -0.91 1.05 1.49
CA GLY A 129 -1.36 0.66 0.16
C GLY A 129 -0.27 0.83 -0.89
N LEU A 130 -0.61 0.49 -2.13
CA LEU A 130 0.30 0.53 -3.26
C LEU A 130 -0.24 1.44 -4.36
N TYR A 131 0.68 2.12 -5.03
CA TYR A 131 0.46 2.84 -6.27
C TYR A 131 1.32 2.27 -7.37
N GLY A 132 0.80 2.32 -8.59
CA GLY A 132 1.49 1.79 -9.76
C GLY A 132 0.57 1.68 -10.98
N PRO A 133 1.15 1.36 -12.15
CA PRO A 133 0.44 1.37 -13.42
C PRO A 133 -0.20 0.01 -13.78
N PHE A 134 -0.29 -0.93 -12.83
CA PHE A 134 -0.85 -2.26 -13.03
C PHE A 134 -2.01 -2.53 -12.07
N HIS A 135 -2.98 -3.33 -12.49
CA HIS A 135 -4.10 -3.68 -11.63
C HIS A 135 -3.71 -4.70 -10.55
N LEU A 136 -4.36 -4.60 -9.40
CA LEU A 136 -4.24 -5.55 -8.30
C LEU A 136 -5.63 -6.08 -7.93
N TRP A 137 -6.17 -6.91 -8.83
CA TRP A 137 -7.50 -7.49 -8.70
C TRP A 137 -7.55 -8.55 -7.60
N ALA A 138 -8.63 -8.54 -6.83
CA ALA A 138 -8.96 -9.58 -5.87
C ALA A 138 -10.42 -9.99 -6.01
N ASN A 139 -10.66 -11.30 -6.01
CA ASN A 139 -11.99 -11.87 -5.86
C ASN A 139 -12.24 -12.15 -4.38
N ILE A 140 -13.12 -11.36 -3.76
CA ILE A 140 -13.42 -11.47 -2.34
C ILE A 140 -14.80 -12.09 -2.16
N SER A 141 -14.84 -13.23 -1.49
CA SER A 141 -16.08 -13.85 -1.01
C SER A 141 -16.53 -13.19 0.29
N LEU A 142 -17.68 -12.54 0.28
CA LEU A 142 -18.21 -11.81 1.42
C LEU A 142 -19.46 -12.51 1.95
N PRO A 143 -19.44 -13.04 3.19
CA PRO A 143 -20.64 -13.50 3.84
C PRO A 143 -21.52 -12.30 4.14
N MET A 144 -22.75 -12.29 3.64
CA MET A 144 -23.71 -11.24 3.96
C MET A 144 -24.29 -11.48 5.36
N SER A 145 -24.34 -10.42 6.16
CA SER A 145 -25.04 -10.47 7.45
C SER A 145 -26.55 -10.68 7.25
N LYS A 146 -27.22 -11.10 8.33
CA LYS A 146 -28.68 -11.30 8.32
C LYS A 146 -29.37 -10.00 7.86
N PRO A 147 -30.40 -10.11 7.00
CA PRO A 147 -31.17 -11.32 6.69
C PRO A 147 -30.71 -12.06 5.42
N PHE A 148 -29.72 -11.56 4.69
CA PHE A 148 -29.43 -12.06 3.34
C PHE A 148 -28.78 -13.45 3.31
N ASN A 149 -28.06 -13.83 4.38
CA ASN A 149 -27.46 -15.16 4.61
C ASN A 149 -26.90 -15.83 3.34
N SER A 150 -26.22 -15.06 2.49
CA SER A 150 -25.66 -15.51 1.23
C SER A 150 -24.23 -15.01 1.09
N THR A 151 -23.42 -15.72 0.31
CA THR A 151 -22.06 -15.29 0.02
C THR A 151 -22.03 -14.65 -1.36
N HIS A 152 -21.48 -13.44 -1.46
CA HIS A 152 -21.27 -12.77 -2.73
C HIS A 152 -19.79 -12.65 -3.03
N VAL A 153 -19.40 -13.06 -4.24
CA VAL A 153 -18.05 -12.82 -4.76
C VAL A 153 -18.06 -11.46 -5.46
N ILE A 154 -17.16 -10.58 -5.04
CA ILE A 154 -16.95 -9.29 -5.71
C ILE A 154 -15.50 -9.15 -6.15
N THR A 155 -15.30 -8.54 -7.31
CA THR A 155 -13.99 -8.16 -7.80
C THR A 155 -13.68 -6.71 -7.43
N VAL A 156 -12.53 -6.49 -6.83
CA VAL A 156 -12.03 -5.20 -6.36
C VAL A 156 -10.58 -5.01 -6.82
N ASP A 157 -10.23 -3.78 -7.22
CA ASP A 157 -8.85 -3.39 -7.47
C ASP A 157 -8.32 -2.66 -6.25
N PHE A 158 -7.19 -3.11 -5.71
CA PHE A 158 -6.51 -2.46 -4.60
C PHE A 158 -5.38 -1.53 -5.04
N MET A 159 -4.98 -1.55 -6.32
CA MET A 159 -3.97 -0.63 -6.81
C MET A 159 -4.54 0.80 -6.85
N ASN A 160 -3.73 1.78 -6.43
CA ASN A 160 -4.08 3.19 -6.43
C ASN A 160 -5.33 3.53 -5.60
N ALA A 161 -5.77 2.62 -4.74
CA ALA A 161 -7.02 2.77 -4.00
C ALA A 161 -6.76 3.30 -2.58
N ASP A 162 -7.41 4.41 -2.25
CA ASP A 162 -7.46 4.93 -0.87
C ASP A 162 -8.68 4.36 -0.13
N ARG A 163 -9.76 4.18 -0.88
CA ARG A 163 -11.03 3.72 -0.37
C ARG A 163 -11.81 2.99 -1.45
N ILE A 164 -12.19 1.76 -1.16
CA ILE A 164 -13.03 0.94 -2.03
C ILE A 164 -14.41 0.88 -1.40
N ARG A 165 -15.46 1.12 -2.19
CA ARG A 165 -16.86 1.00 -1.77
C ARG A 165 -17.64 0.14 -2.76
N LYS A 166 -18.23 -0.96 -2.28
CA LYS A 166 -19.02 -1.88 -3.10
C LYS A 166 -20.41 -2.03 -2.49
N LYS A 167 -21.44 -2.00 -3.33
CA LYS A 167 -22.84 -2.15 -2.92
C LYS A 167 -23.41 -3.42 -3.53
N VAL A 168 -24.07 -4.22 -2.71
CA VAL A 168 -24.79 -5.43 -3.10
C VAL A 168 -26.28 -5.24 -2.79
N ASN A 169 -27.15 -5.92 -3.54
CA ASN A 169 -28.62 -5.79 -3.45
C ASN A 169 -29.11 -4.37 -3.66
N LYS A 170 -28.70 -3.75 -4.78
CA LYS A 170 -29.17 -2.40 -5.15
C LYS A 170 -30.70 -2.40 -5.25
N LEU A 171 -31.35 -1.55 -4.46
CA LEU A 171 -32.80 -1.35 -4.55
C LEU A 171 -33.12 -0.62 -5.86
N LYS A 172 -34.09 -1.13 -6.63
CA LYS A 172 -34.51 -0.54 -7.91
C LYS A 172 -35.40 0.70 -7.74
N THR A 173 -35.93 0.93 -6.55
CA THR A 173 -36.91 1.98 -6.26
C THR A 173 -36.26 3.33 -5.92
N ARG A 174 -37.00 4.40 -6.21
CA ARG A 174 -36.55 5.79 -6.00
C ARG A 174 -36.40 6.07 -4.50
N LYS A 175 -35.17 6.32 -4.06
CA LYS A 175 -34.85 6.62 -2.67
C LYS A 175 -35.28 8.04 -2.34
N THR A 176 -36.41 8.17 -1.66
CA THR A 176 -36.98 9.48 -1.29
C THR A 176 -36.46 10.00 0.04
N LYS A 177 -35.95 9.12 0.92
CA LYS A 177 -35.43 9.45 2.25
C LYS A 177 -33.99 8.99 2.44
N LYS A 178 -33.27 9.67 3.32
CA LYS A 178 -31.92 9.27 3.76
C LYS A 178 -32.02 7.91 4.46
N PRO A 179 -31.17 6.92 4.12
CA PRO A 179 -31.21 5.63 4.80
C PRO A 179 -30.77 5.77 6.25
N PHE A 180 -31.36 4.93 7.10
CA PHE A 180 -30.77 4.60 8.39
C PHE A 180 -29.56 3.69 8.15
N GLU A 181 -28.40 4.09 8.67
CA GLU A 181 -27.14 3.40 8.50
C GLU A 181 -26.75 2.67 9.78
N THR A 182 -26.63 1.34 9.69
CA THR A 182 -26.08 0.51 10.77
C THR A 182 -24.78 -0.10 10.29
N THR A 183 -23.68 0.13 11.02
CA THR A 183 -22.44 -0.61 10.79
C THR A 183 -22.58 -1.97 11.47
N THR A 184 -22.48 -3.05 10.69
CA THR A 184 -22.70 -4.42 11.17
C THR A 184 -21.39 -5.11 11.52
N ILE A 185 -20.31 -4.81 10.79
CA ILE A 185 -18.97 -5.33 11.04
C ILE A 185 -17.95 -4.21 10.83
N GLU A 186 -16.97 -4.12 11.72
CA GLU A 186 -15.80 -3.29 11.55
C GLU A 186 -14.57 -4.04 12.07
N CYS A 187 -13.52 -4.10 11.27
CA CYS A 187 -12.27 -4.75 11.66
C CYS A 187 -11.06 -4.18 10.90
N PRO A 188 -9.86 -4.27 11.50
CA PRO A 188 -8.62 -4.21 10.74
C PRO A 188 -8.62 -5.28 9.66
N PHE A 189 -8.11 -4.94 8.49
CA PHE A 189 -7.85 -5.93 7.45
C PHE A 189 -6.39 -5.87 7.01
N SER A 190 -5.91 -7.02 6.56
CA SER A 190 -4.64 -7.16 5.85
C SER A 190 -4.83 -7.99 4.57
N ALA A 191 -4.03 -7.70 3.56
CA ALA A 191 -3.99 -8.47 2.32
C ALA A 191 -2.56 -8.51 1.77
N LYS A 192 -2.11 -9.67 1.29
CA LYS A 192 -0.76 -9.83 0.73
C LYS A 192 -0.81 -9.62 -0.77
N ALA A 193 -0.21 -8.54 -1.23
CA ALA A 193 0.06 -8.28 -2.64
C ALA A 193 1.36 -8.98 -3.03
N SER A 194 1.35 -9.68 -4.16
CA SER A 194 2.50 -10.39 -4.72
C SER A 194 2.63 -10.06 -6.20
N PHE A 195 3.81 -9.61 -6.60
CA PHE A 195 4.14 -9.22 -7.96
C PHE A 195 5.18 -10.17 -8.55
N ALA A 196 4.92 -10.66 -9.76
CA ALA A 196 5.87 -11.45 -10.55
C ALA A 196 6.06 -10.80 -11.92
N GLY A 197 7.14 -11.18 -12.61
CA GLY A 197 7.46 -10.69 -13.95
C GLY A 197 8.60 -9.68 -13.95
N TYR A 198 8.70 -8.93 -15.04
CA TYR A 198 9.82 -8.05 -15.34
C TYR A 198 9.32 -6.69 -15.81
N PHE A 199 10.14 -5.68 -15.59
CA PHE A 199 10.12 -4.44 -16.37
C PHE A 199 11.37 -4.41 -17.24
N ALA A 200 11.47 -3.46 -18.18
CA ALA A 200 12.62 -3.41 -19.07
C ALA A 200 13.11 -1.99 -19.31
N TYR A 201 14.36 -1.87 -19.70
CA TYR A 201 14.97 -0.62 -20.15
C TYR A 201 15.73 -0.82 -21.45
N HIS A 202 15.90 0.26 -22.19
CA HIS A 202 16.66 0.32 -23.43
C HIS A 202 18.00 1.04 -23.21
N LEU A 203 19.04 0.59 -23.92
CA LEU A 203 20.33 1.24 -23.97
C LEU A 203 20.51 1.92 -25.32
N SER A 204 20.88 3.20 -25.29
CA SER A 204 21.22 3.99 -26.48
C SER A 204 22.36 3.38 -27.33
N TRP A 205 23.18 2.51 -26.75
CA TRP A 205 24.22 1.75 -27.44
C TRP A 205 24.30 0.30 -26.94
N ALA A 206 24.42 -0.65 -27.87
CA ALA A 206 24.59 -2.06 -27.57
C ALA A 206 26.07 -2.42 -27.36
N ARG A 207 26.32 -3.45 -26.55
CA ARG A 207 27.63 -4.10 -26.44
C ARG A 207 27.71 -5.25 -27.44
N GLY A 208 28.14 -4.99 -28.67
CA GLY A 208 28.29 -6.01 -29.71
C GLY A 208 26.97 -6.69 -30.07
N ASP A 209 26.91 -8.02 -30.01
CA ASP A 209 25.76 -8.85 -30.43
C ASP A 209 24.58 -8.87 -29.43
N SER A 210 24.59 -8.03 -28.39
CA SER A 210 23.54 -8.01 -27.37
C SER A 210 22.37 -7.11 -27.76
N SER A 211 21.14 -7.53 -27.43
CA SER A 211 19.96 -6.66 -27.57
C SER A 211 20.14 -5.35 -26.80
N HIS A 212 19.63 -4.25 -27.37
CA HIS A 212 19.58 -2.97 -26.68
C HIS A 212 18.61 -2.99 -25.49
N TYR A 213 17.65 -3.92 -25.50
CA TYR A 213 16.68 -4.07 -24.44
C TYR A 213 17.15 -5.04 -23.36
N ASN A 214 16.91 -4.66 -22.11
CA ASN A 214 17.37 -5.39 -20.94
C ASN A 214 16.19 -5.55 -19.95
N PRO A 215 15.76 -6.78 -19.66
CA PRO A 215 14.75 -7.04 -18.64
C PRO A 215 15.35 -6.93 -17.23
N VAL A 216 14.51 -6.54 -16.28
CA VAL A 216 14.83 -6.45 -14.86
C VAL A 216 13.69 -7.14 -14.09
N PRO A 217 14.00 -8.16 -13.27
CA PRO A 217 12.97 -8.84 -12.49
C PRO A 217 12.36 -7.89 -11.46
N VAL A 218 11.05 -7.95 -11.25
CA VAL A 218 10.36 -7.08 -10.27
C VAL A 218 10.93 -7.22 -8.86
N THR A 219 11.54 -8.36 -8.54
CA THR A 219 12.20 -8.59 -7.25
C THR A 219 13.41 -7.70 -7.00
N ASP A 220 13.98 -7.07 -8.04
CA ASP A 220 15.07 -6.09 -7.89
C ASP A 220 14.58 -4.74 -7.35
N LEU A 221 13.27 -4.54 -7.27
CA LEU A 221 12.63 -3.41 -6.60
C LEU A 221 12.45 -3.65 -5.08
N GLU A 222 13.13 -4.65 -4.51
CA GLU A 222 13.12 -4.89 -3.07
C GLU A 222 13.58 -3.65 -2.29
N ASN A 223 12.79 -3.29 -1.28
CA ASN A 223 13.05 -2.16 -0.41
C ASN A 223 12.43 -2.45 0.96
N THR A 224 13.21 -3.07 1.83
CA THR A 224 12.76 -3.49 3.17
C THR A 224 12.37 -2.30 4.06
N ALA A 225 13.00 -1.14 3.86
CA ALA A 225 12.63 0.10 4.54
C ALA A 225 11.21 0.57 4.16
N LYS A 226 10.78 0.30 2.92
CA LYS A 226 9.41 0.53 2.44
C LYS A 226 8.51 -0.71 2.52
N ARG A 227 8.95 -1.77 3.21
CA ARG A 227 8.22 -3.05 3.39
C ARG A 227 7.93 -3.80 2.09
N LEU A 228 8.68 -3.52 1.04
CA LEU A 228 8.72 -4.34 -0.16
C LEU A 228 9.75 -5.46 0.06
N THR A 229 9.30 -6.69 0.14
CA THR A 229 10.14 -7.84 0.49
C THR A 229 10.16 -8.87 -0.62
N LYS A 230 11.33 -9.39 -0.95
CA LYS A 230 11.48 -10.49 -1.89
C LYS A 230 11.16 -11.82 -1.23
N GLU A 231 10.36 -12.64 -1.91
CA GLU A 231 10.14 -14.05 -1.56
C GLU A 231 10.16 -14.86 -2.87
N GLU A 232 11.16 -15.72 -3.02
CA GLU A 232 11.41 -16.45 -4.28
C GLU A 232 11.49 -15.51 -5.50
N LYS A 233 10.55 -15.66 -6.45
CA LYS A 233 10.42 -14.86 -7.68
C LYS A 233 9.38 -13.74 -7.55
N HIS A 234 8.93 -13.45 -6.33
CA HIS A 234 7.87 -12.49 -6.07
C HIS A 234 8.35 -11.33 -5.23
N LEU A 235 7.91 -10.12 -5.60
CA LEU A 235 7.97 -8.94 -4.74
C LEU A 235 6.67 -8.86 -3.94
N ASN A 236 6.76 -8.78 -2.62
CA ASN A 236 5.60 -8.83 -1.75
C ASN A 236 5.42 -7.54 -0.95
N PHE A 237 4.16 -7.22 -0.66
CA PHE A 237 3.77 -6.11 0.21
C PHE A 237 2.49 -6.47 0.97
N ILE A 238 2.38 -6.03 2.22
CA ILE A 238 1.18 -6.23 3.03
C ILE A 238 0.35 -4.95 3.04
N ILE A 239 -0.75 -4.96 2.30
CA ILE A 239 -1.77 -3.90 2.34
C ILE A 239 -2.50 -3.99 3.68
N LYS A 240 -2.70 -2.85 4.34
CA LYS A 240 -3.42 -2.76 5.62
C LYS A 240 -4.45 -1.66 5.62
N GLY A 241 -5.51 -1.86 6.38
CA GLY A 241 -6.53 -0.83 6.52
C GLY A 241 -7.64 -1.18 7.49
N GLN A 242 -8.81 -0.61 7.25
CA GLN A 242 -10.05 -0.89 7.98
C GLN A 242 -11.13 -1.33 7.01
N TYR A 243 -11.75 -2.45 7.30
CA TYR A 243 -12.91 -2.96 6.61
C TYR A 243 -14.17 -2.63 7.42
N GLN A 244 -15.22 -2.19 6.73
CA GLN A 244 -16.52 -1.92 7.30
C GLN A 244 -17.61 -2.55 6.43
N GLU A 245 -18.50 -3.30 7.06
CA GLU A 245 -19.77 -3.72 6.49
C GLU A 245 -20.88 -2.85 7.06
N LYS A 246 -21.71 -2.30 6.18
CA LYS A 246 -22.80 -1.41 6.53
C LYS A 246 -24.09 -1.89 5.90
N LEU A 247 -25.16 -1.86 6.69
CA LEU A 247 -26.52 -2.05 6.23
C LEU A 247 -27.19 -0.68 6.12
N LEU A 248 -27.65 -0.33 4.92
CA LEU A 248 -28.37 0.91 4.64
C LEU A 248 -29.83 0.59 4.39
N CYS A 249 -30.69 0.87 5.37
CA CYS A 249 -32.12 0.59 5.30
C CYS A 249 -32.94 1.85 5.09
N TYR A 250 -33.98 1.78 4.27
CA TYR A 250 -34.85 2.91 3.94
C TYR A 250 -36.25 2.65 4.53
N GLU A 251 -36.75 3.60 5.33
CA GLU A 251 -38.15 3.57 5.79
C GLU A 251 -39.07 3.90 4.61
N ASN A 252 -40.02 3.01 4.32
CA ASN A 252 -41.12 3.18 3.36
C ASN A 252 -40.67 3.65 1.96
N LEU A 253 -40.25 2.70 1.13
CA LEU A 253 -40.33 2.88 -0.32
C LEU A 253 -41.82 2.80 -0.68
N HIS A 254 -42.43 3.92 -1.06
CA HIS A 254 -43.72 3.88 -1.75
C HIS A 254 -43.51 3.08 -3.04
N ILE A 255 -44.07 1.87 -3.07
CA ILE A 255 -44.14 1.03 -4.26
C ILE A 255 -45.26 1.58 -5.14
#